data_AF-A0AA43C7J0-F1
#
_entry.id   AF-A0AA43C7J0-F1
#
_cell.length_a   1.000
_cell.length_b   1.000
_cell.length_c   1.000
_cell.angle_alpha   90.00
_cell.angle_beta   90.00
_cell.angle_gamma   90.00
#
_symmetry.space_group_name_H-M   'P 1'
#
loop_
_entity.id
_entity.type
_entity.pdbx_description
1 polymer ?
#
loop_
_entity_poly.entity_id
_entity_poly.type
_entity_poly.pdbx_seq_one_letter_code
_entity_poly.pdbx_strand_id
1 'polypeptide(L)'
;MNRGRSLSLGSTLPLLFLLFIAFATGALAAHAGREEVRHSADPMWRMEAFLAYALFVGFLLIPTAFYFYVFHGDWFLFYGVDTGRAPWAWGILVLAAIAGVAALGFGVSAALCRVDREVSVRRIAGATLFVAVGVWPLAWGRLSLVGSYREFTRDYGLTGYFSSAAFYAGLVMLILMSASFIWVVYRIDDHTHGGT
;
A
#
# COMPACT_ATOMS: atom_id res chain seq x y z
N MET A 1 0.02 2.08 39.12
CA MET A 1 1.15 1.14 39.04
C MET A 1 0.71 -0.02 38.16
N ASN A 2 0.98 0.05 36.84
CA ASN A 2 0.52 -0.95 35.88
C ASN A 2 1.74 -1.61 35.21
N ARG A 3 1.76 -2.94 35.25
CA ARG A 3 2.91 -3.80 34.91
C ARG A 3 3.37 -3.59 33.47
N GLY A 4 4.68 -3.66 33.28
CA GLY A 4 5.36 -3.54 31.99
C GLY A 4 4.70 -4.40 30.91
N ARG A 5 4.19 -3.73 29.88
CA ARG A 5 4.00 -4.38 28.58
C ARG A 5 5.40 -4.62 28.02
N SER A 6 5.83 -5.87 28.07
CA SER A 6 7.00 -6.36 27.36
C SER A 6 6.94 -5.87 25.90
N LEU A 7 7.89 -5.04 25.51
CA LEU A 7 8.17 -4.63 24.13
C LEU A 7 8.74 -5.81 23.31
N SER A 8 8.16 -7.02 23.43
CA SER A 8 8.67 -8.23 22.77
C SER A 8 7.77 -8.66 21.61
N LEU A 9 8.38 -8.73 20.43
CA LEU A 9 7.92 -9.32 19.15
C LEU A 9 6.76 -8.66 18.38
N GLY A 10 5.92 -7.82 18.98
CA GLY A 10 4.78 -7.20 18.28
C GLY A 10 5.09 -5.90 17.52
N SER A 11 6.33 -5.39 17.56
CA SER A 11 6.69 -4.02 17.14
C SER A 11 6.88 -3.82 15.63
N THR A 12 6.95 -4.89 14.83
CA THR A 12 7.36 -4.82 13.41
C THR A 12 6.24 -5.11 12.42
N LEU A 13 5.10 -5.61 12.90
CA LEU A 13 3.94 -6.00 12.08
C LEU A 13 3.20 -4.88 11.31
N PRO A 14 3.19 -3.59 11.73
CA PRO A 14 2.22 -2.67 11.17
C PRO A 14 2.56 -2.02 9.82
N LEU A 15 3.83 -2.00 9.40
CA LEU A 15 4.22 -1.44 8.10
C LEU A 15 3.74 -2.31 6.91
N LEU A 16 3.36 -3.55 7.20
CA LEU A 16 3.12 -4.56 6.18
C LEU A 16 1.82 -4.33 5.40
N PHE A 17 0.80 -3.72 6.00
CA PHE A 17 -0.52 -3.55 5.36
C PHE A 17 -0.43 -2.83 4.01
N LEU A 18 0.14 -1.62 4.00
CA LEU A 18 0.26 -0.82 2.77
C LEU A 18 1.21 -1.43 1.75
N LEU A 19 2.26 -2.11 2.22
CA LEU A 19 3.17 -2.82 1.33
C LEU A 19 2.47 -3.98 0.62
N PHE A 20 1.60 -4.73 1.32
CA PHE A 20 0.78 -5.76 0.69
C PHE A 20 -0.22 -5.17 -0.30
N ILE A 21 -0.90 -4.06 0.03
CA ILE A 21 -1.78 -3.37 -0.92
C ILE A 21 -1.01 -2.86 -2.15
N ALA A 22 0.17 -2.27 -1.96
CA ALA A 22 1.04 -1.81 -3.04
C ALA A 22 1.43 -2.97 -3.96
N PHE A 23 1.88 -4.09 -3.39
CA PHE A 23 2.22 -5.28 -4.15
C PHE A 23 1.01 -5.83 -4.93
N ALA A 24 -0.14 -5.96 -4.28
CA ALA A 24 -1.35 -6.51 -4.88
C ALA A 24 -1.86 -5.65 -6.05
N THR A 25 -1.87 -4.32 -5.89
CA THR A 25 -2.28 -3.40 -6.98
C THR A 25 -1.33 -3.50 -8.17
N GLY A 26 -0.02 -3.63 -7.95
CA GLY A 26 0.96 -3.84 -9.02
C GLY A 26 0.75 -5.18 -9.73
N ALA A 27 0.49 -6.24 -8.96
CA ALA A 27 0.20 -7.56 -9.51
C ALA A 27 -1.06 -7.59 -10.38
N LEU A 28 -2.13 -6.93 -9.91
CA LEU A 28 -3.38 -6.81 -10.65
C LEU A 28 -3.24 -5.94 -11.91
N ALA A 29 -2.46 -4.85 -11.85
CA ALA A 29 -2.18 -4.02 -13.01
C ALA A 29 -1.40 -4.79 -14.11
N ALA A 30 -0.40 -5.58 -13.72
CA ALA A 30 0.32 -6.46 -14.64
C ALA A 30 -0.59 -7.56 -15.24
N HIS A 31 -1.54 -8.06 -14.46
CA HIS A 31 -2.53 -9.04 -14.95
C HIS A 31 -3.53 -8.41 -15.94
N ALA A 32 -3.94 -7.16 -15.71
CA ALA A 32 -4.77 -6.42 -16.65
C ALA A 32 -4.05 -6.28 -18.01
N GLY A 33 -2.77 -5.87 -17.98
CA GLY A 33 -1.93 -5.73 -19.18
C GLY A 33 -1.30 -7.03 -19.69
N ARG A 34 -1.84 -8.20 -19.33
CA ARG A 34 -1.20 -9.50 -19.61
C ARG A 34 -0.89 -9.76 -21.08
N GLU A 35 -1.72 -9.25 -22.00
CA GLU A 35 -1.53 -9.44 -23.43
C GLU A 35 -0.31 -8.67 -23.94
N GLU A 36 -0.18 -7.40 -23.55
CA GLU A 36 1.02 -6.58 -23.82
C GLU A 36 2.26 -7.24 -23.21
N VAL A 37 2.18 -7.62 -21.94
CA VAL A 37 3.30 -8.20 -21.18
C VAL A 37 3.83 -9.51 -21.79
N ARG A 38 2.95 -10.32 -22.38
CA ARG A 38 3.30 -11.60 -23.01
C ARG A 38 4.04 -11.42 -24.33
N HIS A 39 3.57 -10.49 -25.17
CA HIS A 39 4.08 -10.31 -26.52
C HIS A 39 5.24 -9.32 -26.58
N SER A 40 5.38 -8.47 -25.57
CA SER A 40 6.48 -7.51 -25.49
C SER A 40 7.72 -8.08 -24.80
N ALA A 41 8.83 -8.07 -25.53
CA ALA A 41 10.17 -8.33 -24.99
C ALA A 41 10.77 -7.12 -24.24
N ASP A 42 10.06 -5.99 -24.22
CA ASP A 42 10.59 -4.76 -23.63
C ASP A 42 10.75 -4.86 -22.10
N PRO A 43 11.66 -4.05 -21.54
CA PRO A 43 11.70 -3.87 -20.10
C PRO A 43 10.43 -3.21 -19.58
N MET A 44 10.05 -3.53 -18.33
CA MET A 44 8.76 -3.11 -17.75
C MET A 44 8.48 -1.61 -17.83
N TRP A 45 9.50 -0.76 -17.69
CA TRP A 45 9.32 0.71 -17.69
C TRP A 45 8.94 1.31 -19.05
N ARG A 46 8.98 0.52 -20.13
CA ARG A 46 8.50 0.93 -21.45
C ARG A 46 7.09 0.45 -21.75
N MET A 47 6.53 -0.45 -20.94
CA MET A 47 5.18 -0.97 -21.15
C MET A 47 4.14 0.10 -20.81
N GLU A 48 3.12 0.23 -21.63
CA GLU A 48 2.01 1.15 -21.41
C GLU A 48 1.25 0.80 -20.13
N ALA A 49 1.03 -0.50 -19.88
CA ALA A 49 0.41 -0.98 -18.65
C ALA A 49 1.21 -0.56 -17.39
N PHE A 50 2.54 -0.60 -17.45
CA PHE A 50 3.37 -0.14 -16.34
C PHE A 50 3.32 1.37 -16.19
N LEU A 51 3.36 2.13 -17.29
CA LEU A 51 3.31 3.59 -17.24
C LEU A 51 1.97 4.08 -16.65
N ALA A 52 0.85 3.50 -17.07
CA ALA A 52 -0.47 3.79 -16.50
C ALA A 52 -0.52 3.47 -14.99
N TYR A 53 0.04 2.34 -14.58
CA TYR A 53 0.16 1.99 -13.16
C TYR A 53 1.09 2.94 -12.39
N ALA A 54 2.23 3.33 -12.98
CA ALA A 54 3.19 4.26 -12.39
C ALA A 54 2.56 5.64 -12.18
N LEU A 55 1.68 6.09 -13.08
CA LEU A 55 0.88 7.31 -12.89
C LEU A 55 -0.05 7.17 -11.68
N PHE A 56 -0.77 6.06 -11.54
CA PHE A 56 -1.58 5.81 -10.34
C PHE A 56 -0.73 5.84 -9.07
N VAL A 57 0.43 5.18 -9.08
CA VAL A 57 1.33 5.16 -7.92
C VAL A 57 1.84 6.56 -7.59
N GLY A 58 2.33 7.30 -8.59
CA GLY A 58 2.93 8.63 -8.42
C GLY A 58 1.94 9.73 -8.06
N PHE A 59 0.71 9.67 -8.59
CA PHE A 59 -0.29 10.73 -8.39
C PHE A 59 -1.31 10.43 -7.29
N LEU A 60 -1.52 9.16 -6.91
CA LEU A 60 -2.48 8.82 -5.85
C LEU A 60 -1.83 8.10 -4.68
N LEU A 61 -1.18 6.96 -4.90
CA LEU A 61 -0.68 6.13 -3.81
C LEU A 61 0.39 6.85 -2.98
N ILE A 62 1.39 7.43 -3.64
CA ILE A 62 2.49 8.15 -2.99
C ILE A 62 1.99 9.43 -2.31
N PRO A 63 1.18 10.30 -2.95
CA PRO A 63 0.60 11.47 -2.27
C PRO A 63 -0.28 11.11 -1.08
N THR A 64 -1.05 10.02 -1.16
CA THR A 64 -1.85 9.52 -0.03
C THR A 64 -0.95 9.08 1.12
N ALA A 65 0.08 8.27 0.85
CA ALA A 65 1.03 7.84 1.86
C ALA A 65 1.78 9.04 2.47
N PHE A 66 2.17 10.02 1.65
CA PHE A 66 2.80 11.24 2.09
C PHE A 66 1.90 12.07 3.00
N TYR A 67 0.61 12.22 2.65
CA TYR A 67 -0.38 12.90 3.49
C TYR A 67 -0.45 12.25 4.88
N PHE A 68 -0.67 10.93 4.93
CA PHE A 68 -0.75 10.23 6.20
C PHE A 68 0.55 10.29 6.99
N TYR A 69 1.68 10.26 6.30
CA TYR A 69 2.98 10.41 6.95
C TYR A 69 3.16 11.80 7.59
N VAL A 70 2.82 12.87 6.86
CA VAL A 70 3.01 14.25 7.33
C VAL A 70 2.04 14.60 8.47
N PHE A 71 0.77 14.23 8.35
CA PHE A 71 -0.27 14.63 9.31
C PHE A 71 -0.51 13.61 10.42
N HIS A 72 -0.20 12.35 10.16
CA HIS A 72 -0.50 11.23 11.06
C HIS A 72 0.67 10.24 11.15
N GLY A 73 1.92 10.69 11.00
CA GLY A 73 3.10 9.84 10.84
C GLY A 73 3.27 8.77 11.92
N ASP A 74 3.15 9.14 13.19
CA ASP A 74 3.24 8.17 14.29
C ASP A 74 2.13 7.11 14.20
N TRP A 75 0.90 7.50 13.86
CA TRP A 75 -0.22 6.56 13.66
C TRP A 75 -0.06 5.72 12.39
N PHE A 76 0.41 6.33 11.30
CA PHE A 76 0.65 5.71 10.00
C PHE A 76 1.74 4.64 10.07
N LEU A 77 2.74 4.84 10.94
CA LEU A 77 3.75 3.84 11.28
C LEU A 77 3.38 3.03 12.53
N PHE A 78 2.13 3.15 12.98
CA PHE A 78 1.51 2.46 14.10
C PHE A 78 2.38 2.47 15.37
N TYR A 79 3.00 3.60 15.65
CA TYR A 79 3.85 3.83 16.79
C TYR A 79 5.05 2.87 16.85
N GLY A 80 5.51 2.39 15.68
CA GLY A 80 6.70 1.55 15.55
C GLY A 80 8.00 2.36 15.66
N VAL A 81 7.97 3.63 15.24
CA VAL A 81 9.07 4.58 15.33
C VAL A 81 8.57 5.92 15.85
N ASP A 82 9.43 6.64 16.57
CA ASP A 82 9.19 8.03 16.97
C ASP A 82 9.53 8.94 15.78
N THR A 83 8.51 9.36 15.04
CA THR A 83 8.70 10.21 13.85
C THR A 83 9.22 11.60 14.21
N GLY A 84 9.02 12.06 15.45
CA GLY A 84 9.52 13.35 15.93
C GLY A 84 11.05 13.43 16.00
N ARG A 85 11.75 12.28 16.10
CA ARG A 85 13.21 12.23 16.19
C ARG A 85 13.93 12.32 14.84
N ALA A 86 13.34 11.75 13.78
CA ALA A 86 13.91 11.78 12.44
C ALA A 86 12.80 11.80 11.36
N PRO A 87 12.05 12.92 11.22
CA PRO A 87 10.84 12.95 10.40
C PRO A 87 11.10 12.77 8.90
N TRP A 88 12.24 13.17 8.36
CA TRP A 88 12.47 13.04 6.92
C TRP A 88 12.95 11.63 6.53
N ALA A 89 13.75 10.99 7.39
CA ALA A 89 14.36 9.69 7.10
C ALA A 89 13.30 8.59 6.98
N TRP A 90 12.38 8.51 7.94
CA TRP A 90 11.30 7.51 7.92
C TRP A 90 10.33 7.74 6.77
N GLY A 91 10.01 9.00 6.46
CA GLY A 91 9.15 9.35 5.34
C GLY A 91 9.72 8.87 4.01
N ILE A 92 10.99 9.19 3.73
CA ILE A 92 11.66 8.74 2.50
C ILE A 92 11.71 7.22 2.43
N LEU A 93 12.10 6.54 3.52
CA LEU A 93 12.18 5.08 3.54
C LEU A 93 10.83 4.41 3.26
N VAL A 94 9.74 4.92 3.84
CA VAL A 94 8.42 4.34 3.66
C VAL A 94 7.87 4.60 2.27
N LEU A 95 8.04 5.81 1.74
CA LEU A 95 7.62 6.12 0.37
C LEU A 95 8.42 5.32 -0.65
N ALA A 96 9.74 5.18 -0.46
CA ALA A 96 10.59 4.35 -1.30
C ALA A 96 10.19 2.87 -1.21
N ALA A 97 9.86 2.37 -0.01
CA ALA A 97 9.38 1.00 0.17
C ALA A 97 8.04 0.78 -0.54
N ILE A 98 7.09 1.71 -0.44
CA ILE A 98 5.79 1.61 -1.14
C ILE A 98 5.99 1.59 -2.65
N ALA A 99 6.78 2.53 -3.20
CA ALA A 99 7.06 2.58 -4.64
C ALA A 99 7.79 1.33 -5.12
N GLY A 100 8.81 0.89 -4.38
CA GLY A 100 9.58 -0.30 -4.69
C GLY A 100 8.73 -1.56 -4.68
N VAL A 101 7.89 -1.74 -3.66
CA VAL A 101 7.01 -2.91 -3.53
C VAL A 101 5.89 -2.90 -4.57
N ALA A 102 5.34 -1.74 -4.92
CA ALA A 102 4.42 -1.57 -6.05
C ALA A 102 5.05 -2.04 -7.38
N ALA A 103 6.25 -1.55 -7.68
CA ALA A 103 7.00 -1.94 -8.88
C ALA A 103 7.38 -3.43 -8.87
N LEU A 104 7.76 -3.97 -7.72
CA LEU A 104 8.04 -5.41 -7.55
C LEU A 104 6.79 -6.27 -7.79
N GLY A 105 5.63 -5.87 -7.27
CA GLY A 105 4.36 -6.56 -7.50
C GLY A 105 4.03 -6.66 -8.98
N PHE A 106 4.21 -5.55 -9.71
CA PHE A 106 4.08 -5.53 -11.16
C PHE A 106 5.12 -6.43 -11.84
N GLY A 107 6.40 -6.26 -11.55
CA GLY A 107 7.49 -6.99 -12.20
C GLY A 107 7.41 -8.51 -12.02
N VAL A 108 7.15 -8.97 -10.79
CA VAL A 108 6.97 -10.41 -10.49
C VAL A 108 5.78 -10.97 -11.26
N SER A 109 4.67 -10.24 -11.29
CA SER A 109 3.45 -10.69 -11.97
C SER A 109 3.59 -10.66 -13.49
N ALA A 110 4.31 -9.68 -14.02
CA ALA A 110 4.64 -9.59 -15.43
C ALA A 110 5.52 -10.77 -15.87
N ALA A 111 6.53 -11.12 -15.07
CA ALA A 111 7.36 -12.30 -15.30
C ALA A 111 6.54 -13.60 -15.31
N LEU A 112 5.55 -13.72 -14.41
CA LEU A 112 4.63 -14.86 -14.38
C LEU A 112 3.65 -14.89 -15.57
N CYS A 113 3.16 -13.74 -16.02
CA CYS A 113 2.32 -13.66 -17.22
C CYS A 113 3.07 -14.11 -18.49
N ARG A 114 4.37 -13.79 -18.60
CA ARG A 114 5.23 -14.23 -19.72
C ARG A 114 5.40 -15.74 -19.83
N VAL A 115 5.21 -16.47 -18.75
CA VAL A 115 5.29 -17.95 -18.70
C VAL A 115 3.92 -18.61 -18.54
N ASP A 116 2.84 -17.90 -18.91
CA ASP A 116 1.45 -18.37 -18.86
C ASP A 116 0.95 -18.82 -17.48
N ARG A 117 1.48 -18.23 -16.41
CA ARG A 117 1.09 -18.51 -15.02
C ARG A 117 0.08 -17.51 -14.46
N GLU A 118 -0.94 -17.15 -15.24
CA GLU A 118 -1.98 -16.18 -14.83
C GLU A 118 -2.72 -16.57 -13.55
N VAL A 119 -3.02 -17.87 -13.39
CA VAL A 119 -3.67 -18.37 -12.17
C VAL A 119 -2.80 -18.11 -10.95
N SER A 120 -1.48 -18.21 -11.08
CA SER A 120 -0.54 -17.88 -10.00
C SER A 120 -0.56 -16.39 -9.69
N VAL A 121 -0.61 -15.52 -10.69
CA VAL A 121 -0.72 -14.06 -10.49
C VAL A 121 -1.97 -13.71 -9.70
N ARG A 122 -3.13 -14.24 -10.10
CA ARG A 122 -4.40 -14.03 -9.38
C ARG A 122 -4.36 -14.56 -7.95
N ARG A 123 -3.77 -15.75 -7.75
CA ARG A 123 -3.63 -16.35 -6.40
C ARG A 123 -2.71 -15.54 -5.52
N ILE A 124 -1.58 -15.06 -6.05
CA ILE A 124 -0.64 -14.23 -5.29
C ILE A 124 -1.30 -12.91 -4.95
N ALA A 125 -1.91 -12.20 -5.90
CA ALA A 125 -2.61 -10.95 -5.64
C ALA A 125 -3.73 -11.13 -4.58
N GLY A 126 -4.54 -12.18 -4.73
CA GLY A 126 -5.59 -12.52 -3.77
C GLY A 126 -5.05 -12.88 -2.38
N ALA A 127 -3.99 -13.68 -2.31
CA ALA A 127 -3.34 -14.04 -1.05
C ALA A 127 -2.72 -12.80 -0.37
N THR A 128 -2.08 -11.93 -1.13
CA THR A 128 -1.51 -10.68 -0.62
C THR A 128 -2.60 -9.75 -0.07
N LEU A 129 -3.73 -9.58 -0.78
CA LEU A 129 -4.88 -8.84 -0.27
C LEU A 129 -5.47 -9.49 0.99
N PHE A 130 -5.58 -10.82 1.00
CA PHE A 130 -6.08 -11.55 2.15
C PHE A 130 -5.17 -11.35 3.37
N VAL A 131 -3.84 -11.38 3.20
CA VAL A 131 -2.89 -11.09 4.28
C VAL A 131 -3.01 -9.63 4.72
N ALA A 132 -3.13 -8.67 3.80
CA ALA A 132 -3.34 -7.26 4.15
C ALA A 132 -4.56 -7.11 5.07
N VAL A 133 -5.71 -7.66 4.67
CA VAL A 133 -6.94 -7.62 5.47
C VAL A 133 -6.79 -8.43 6.76
N GLY A 134 -6.12 -9.57 6.73
CA GLY A 134 -5.94 -10.47 7.87
C GLY A 134 -5.02 -9.92 8.97
N VAL A 135 -4.06 -9.06 8.61
CA VAL A 135 -3.18 -8.38 9.57
C VAL A 135 -3.91 -7.21 10.26
N TRP A 136 -4.96 -6.66 9.64
CA TRP A 136 -5.68 -5.49 10.15
C TRP A 136 -6.22 -5.67 11.59
N PRO A 137 -6.91 -6.76 11.96
CA PRO A 137 -7.40 -6.97 13.32
C PRO A 137 -6.27 -7.06 14.36
N LEU A 138 -5.10 -7.58 13.98
CA LEU A 138 -3.94 -7.70 14.88
C LEU A 138 -3.40 -6.34 15.29
N ALA A 139 -3.61 -5.32 14.44
CA ALA A 139 -3.18 -3.96 14.70
C ALA A 139 -4.29 -3.05 15.25
N TRP A 140 -5.50 -3.60 15.51
CA TRP A 140 -6.68 -2.82 15.90
C TRP A 140 -6.46 -1.94 17.13
N GLY A 141 -5.79 -2.46 18.16
CA GLY A 141 -5.52 -1.70 19.39
C GLY A 141 -4.62 -0.48 19.21
N ARG A 142 -3.84 -0.44 18.11
CA ARG A 142 -3.02 0.73 17.72
C ARG A 142 -3.77 1.62 16.74
N LEU A 143 -4.49 1.03 15.79
CA LEU A 143 -5.22 1.74 14.76
C LEU A 143 -6.43 2.51 15.28
N SER A 144 -7.09 2.02 16.32
CA SER A 144 -8.31 2.63 16.87
C SER A 144 -8.05 3.95 17.60
N LEU A 145 -6.79 4.29 17.87
CA LEU A 145 -6.38 5.48 18.62
C LEU A 145 -5.39 6.31 17.81
N VAL A 146 -5.68 7.60 17.65
CA VAL A 146 -4.86 8.56 16.91
C VAL A 146 -4.26 9.57 17.88
N GLY A 147 -2.94 9.73 17.80
CA GLY A 147 -2.14 10.69 18.56
C GLY A 147 -0.66 10.62 18.18
N SER A 148 0.19 11.32 18.92
CA SER A 148 1.65 11.25 18.79
C SER A 148 2.23 10.01 19.49
N TYR A 149 3.48 9.66 19.15
CA TYR A 149 4.21 8.56 19.78
C TYR A 149 4.26 8.69 21.31
N ARG A 150 4.43 9.92 21.82
CA ARG A 150 4.49 10.22 23.25
C ARG A 150 3.14 10.05 23.94
N GLU A 151 2.07 10.53 23.31
CA GLU A 151 0.68 10.37 23.76
C GLU A 151 0.27 8.91 23.83
N PHE A 152 0.62 8.13 22.79
CA PHE A 152 0.35 6.70 22.75
C PHE A 152 1.13 5.92 23.81
N THR A 153 2.41 6.23 24.00
CA THR A 153 3.26 5.51 24.96
C THR A 153 2.88 5.81 26.41
N ARG A 154 2.35 7.01 26.68
CA ARG A 154 1.98 7.46 28.03
C ARG A 154 0.47 7.46 28.29
N ASP A 155 -0.33 6.99 27.32
CA ASP A 155 -1.78 6.80 27.41
C ASP A 155 -2.54 8.10 27.79
N TYR A 156 -2.23 9.20 27.10
CA TYR A 156 -2.90 10.49 27.29
C TYR A 156 -3.19 11.17 25.94
N GLY A 157 -4.20 12.02 25.86
CA GLY A 157 -4.47 12.86 24.68
C GLY A 157 -4.90 12.11 23.41
N LEU A 158 -5.23 10.82 23.53
CA LEU A 158 -5.60 9.98 22.39
C LEU A 158 -7.03 10.26 21.93
N THR A 159 -7.23 10.29 20.61
CA THR A 159 -8.55 10.44 19.99
C THR A 159 -8.95 9.14 19.30
N GLY A 160 -10.25 8.82 19.30
CA GLY A 160 -10.74 7.65 18.56
C GLY A 160 -10.56 7.85 17.05
N TYR A 161 -10.12 6.81 16.34
CA TYR A 161 -9.88 6.86 14.90
C TYR A 161 -11.10 7.34 14.13
N PHE A 162 -12.28 6.76 14.39
CA PHE A 162 -13.53 7.12 13.71
C PHE A 162 -14.01 8.55 13.96
N SER A 163 -13.51 9.20 15.02
CA SER A 163 -13.79 10.61 15.33
C SER A 163 -12.69 11.56 14.86
N SER A 164 -11.61 11.03 14.27
CA SER A 164 -10.43 11.81 13.88
C SER A 164 -10.49 12.26 12.42
N ALA A 165 -9.71 13.30 12.09
CA ALA A 165 -9.49 13.71 10.71
C ALA A 165 -8.88 12.59 9.84
N ALA A 166 -8.10 11.68 10.45
CA ALA A 166 -7.47 10.56 9.74
C ALA A 166 -8.51 9.61 9.12
N PHE A 167 -9.63 9.39 9.80
CA PHE A 167 -10.71 8.55 9.27
C PHE A 167 -11.38 9.17 8.05
N TYR A 168 -11.75 10.45 8.12
CA TYR A 168 -12.39 11.14 6.99
C TYR A 168 -11.45 11.27 5.79
N ALA A 169 -10.19 11.64 6.03
CA ALA A 169 -9.17 11.66 4.99
C ALA A 169 -8.97 10.26 4.40
N GLY A 170 -8.92 9.22 5.24
CA GLY A 170 -8.77 7.83 4.81
C GLY A 170 -9.92 7.34 3.96
N LEU A 171 -11.15 7.70 4.32
CA LEU A 171 -12.34 7.36 3.55
C LEU A 171 -12.31 8.01 2.15
N VAL A 172 -12.02 9.31 2.08
CA VAL A 172 -11.93 10.03 0.80
C VAL A 172 -10.81 9.45 -0.07
N MET A 173 -9.62 9.26 0.50
CA MET A 173 -8.48 8.70 -0.23
C MET A 173 -8.74 7.25 -0.67
N LEU A 174 -9.41 6.44 0.15
CA LEU A 174 -9.79 5.07 -0.22
C LEU A 174 -10.75 5.07 -1.42
N ILE A 175 -11.75 5.95 -1.43
CA ILE A 175 -12.69 6.09 -2.54
C ILE A 175 -11.95 6.50 -3.82
N LEU A 176 -11.13 7.55 -3.74
CA LEU A 176 -10.36 8.05 -4.88
C LEU A 176 -9.39 6.99 -5.40
N MET A 177 -8.61 6.35 -4.51
CA MET A 177 -7.68 5.28 -4.88
C MET A 177 -8.40 4.10 -5.52
N SER A 178 -9.53 3.66 -4.95
CA SER A 178 -10.28 2.52 -5.50
C SER A 178 -10.85 2.85 -6.87
N ALA A 179 -11.50 4.01 -7.02
CA ALA A 179 -12.07 4.44 -8.29
C ALA A 179 -11.00 4.62 -9.37
N SER A 180 -9.89 5.30 -9.06
CA SER A 180 -8.79 5.49 -9.99
C SER A 180 -8.06 4.19 -10.32
N PHE A 181 -7.88 3.29 -9.35
CA PHE A 181 -7.26 1.99 -9.61
C PHE A 181 -8.14 1.12 -10.52
N ILE A 182 -9.44 1.07 -10.25
CA ILE A 182 -10.41 0.39 -11.13
C ILE A 182 -10.36 1.00 -12.53
N TRP A 183 -10.32 2.32 -12.64
CA TRP A 183 -10.21 3.01 -13.92
C TRP A 183 -8.91 2.66 -14.65
N VAL A 184 -7.77 2.61 -13.96
CA VAL A 184 -6.48 2.20 -14.57
C VAL A 184 -6.54 0.76 -15.05
N VAL A 185 -7.04 -0.17 -14.23
CA VAL A 185 -7.18 -1.58 -14.62
C VAL A 185 -8.10 -1.73 -15.82
N TYR A 186 -9.25 -1.05 -15.81
CA TYR A 186 -10.18 -1.03 -16.94
C TYR A 186 -9.53 -0.44 -18.20
N ARG A 187 -8.79 0.66 -18.06
CA ARG A 187 -8.15 1.33 -19.20
C ARG A 187 -7.05 0.47 -19.82
N ILE A 188 -6.28 -0.24 -19.00
CA ILE A 188 -5.26 -1.18 -19.46
C ILE A 188 -5.91 -2.34 -20.22
N ASP A 189 -6.99 -2.93 -19.67
CA ASP A 189 -7.67 -4.09 -20.27
C ASP A 189 -8.40 -3.71 -21.59
N ASP A 190 -9.04 -2.54 -21.65
CA ASP A 190 -9.70 -2.02 -22.87
C ASP A 190 -8.71 -1.82 -24.03
N HIS A 191 -7.53 -1.29 -23.73
CA HIS A 191 -6.48 -1.07 -24.73
C HIS A 191 -5.87 -2.36 -25.27
N THR A 192 -5.81 -3.42 -24.47
CA THR A 192 -5.27 -4.71 -24.94
C THR A 192 -6.27 -5.45 -25.83
N HIS A 193 -7.56 -5.41 -25.50
CA HIS A 193 -8.60 -6.13 -26.27
C HIS A 193 -9.14 -5.34 -27.48
N GLY A 194 -9.02 -4.00 -27.50
CA GLY A 194 -9.52 -3.15 -28.58
C GLY A 194 -8.65 -3.05 -29.84
N GLY A 195 -7.49 -3.72 -29.85
CA GLY A 195 -6.49 -3.68 -30.92
C GLY A 195 -6.64 -4.75 -32.03
N THR A 196 -7.77 -5.46 -32.10
CA THR A 196 -8.07 -6.43 -33.18
C THR A 196 -8.93 -5.80 -34.27
#